data_AF-A0A8H9I2H4-F1
#
_entry.id   AF-A0A8H9I2H4-F1
#
_cell.length_a   1.000
_cell.length_b   1.000
_cell.length_c   1.000
_cell.angle_alpha   90.00
_cell.angle_beta   90.00
_cell.angle_gamma   90.00
#
_symmetry.space_group_name_H-M   'P 1'
#
loop_
_entity.id
_entity.type
_entity.pdbx_description
1 polymer ?
#
loop_
_entity_poly.entity_id
_entity_poly.type
_entity_poly.pdbx_seq_one_letter_code
_entity_poly.pdbx_strand_id
1 'polypeptide(L)'
;MAAPFNKKRGPEGSRADHTKPSCKINPNTQQGMVLEVLRQHPASAFELQHLLPLADARAVVRDLKKKGFPIDTVEAPNPNQNARCKTIKRYRLIEAQ
;
A
#
# COMPACT_ATOMS: atom_id res chain seq x y z
N MET A 1 -48.60 -27.39 -27.51
CA MET A 1 -48.70 -25.92 -27.38
C MET A 1 -48.14 -25.55 -26.01
N ALA A 2 -46.87 -25.12 -25.94
CA ALA A 2 -46.23 -24.66 -24.71
C ALA A 2 -45.19 -23.59 -25.07
N ALA A 3 -45.27 -22.44 -24.40
CA ALA A 3 -44.56 -21.19 -24.70
C ALA A 3 -43.05 -21.24 -24.33
N PRO A 4 -42.21 -20.40 -24.96
CA PRO A 4 -40.75 -20.53 -24.90
C PRO A 4 -40.16 -19.99 -23.58
N PHE A 5 -39.16 -20.71 -23.07
CA PHE A 5 -38.34 -20.29 -21.94
C PHE A 5 -37.54 -19.02 -22.32
N ASN A 6 -37.95 -17.89 -21.75
CA ASN A 6 -37.25 -16.61 -21.84
C ASN A 6 -35.85 -16.72 -21.21
N LYS A 7 -34.81 -16.61 -22.05
CA LYS A 7 -33.42 -16.36 -21.62
C LYS A 7 -33.35 -14.98 -20.95
N LYS A 8 -33.48 -14.92 -19.63
CA LYS A 8 -33.07 -13.73 -18.87
C LYS A 8 -31.54 -13.68 -18.88
N ARG A 9 -30.97 -13.04 -19.91
CA ARG A 9 -29.62 -12.48 -19.85
C ARG A 9 -29.64 -11.45 -18.73
N GLY A 10 -29.06 -11.79 -17.58
CA GLY A 10 -28.71 -10.80 -16.57
C GLY A 10 -27.80 -9.75 -17.22
N PRO A 11 -27.74 -8.52 -16.69
CA PRO A 11 -26.81 -7.54 -17.22
C PRO A 11 -25.42 -8.18 -17.18
N GLU A 12 -24.80 -8.31 -18.36
CA GLU A 12 -23.38 -8.58 -18.47
C GLU A 12 -22.72 -7.47 -17.66
N GLY A 13 -22.34 -7.82 -16.42
CA GLY A 13 -21.61 -6.92 -15.56
C GLY A 13 -20.31 -6.65 -16.27
N SER A 14 -20.25 -5.52 -16.97
CA SER A 14 -19.02 -4.89 -17.40
C SER A 14 -18.12 -4.87 -16.19
N ARG A 15 -17.21 -5.85 -16.12
CA ARG A 15 -16.10 -5.86 -15.18
C ARG A 15 -15.34 -4.62 -15.57
N ALA A 16 -15.51 -3.54 -14.81
CA ALA A 16 -14.82 -2.28 -15.05
C ALA A 16 -13.35 -2.64 -15.26
N ASP A 17 -12.83 -2.32 -16.45
CA ASP A 17 -11.41 -2.37 -16.71
C ASP A 17 -10.75 -1.63 -15.55
N HIS A 18 -10.09 -2.40 -14.67
CA HIS A 18 -9.22 -1.86 -13.65
C HIS A 18 -7.98 -1.33 -14.39
N THR A 19 -8.19 -0.27 -15.20
CA THR A 19 -7.16 0.71 -15.48
C THR A 19 -6.63 1.09 -14.11
N LYS A 20 -5.39 0.65 -13.86
CA LYS A 20 -4.66 0.83 -12.59
C LYS A 20 -5.04 2.22 -12.09
N PRO A 21 -5.74 2.37 -10.95
CA PRO A 21 -6.04 3.70 -10.47
C PRO A 21 -4.68 4.37 -10.35
N SER A 22 -4.46 5.40 -11.17
CA SER A 22 -3.38 6.35 -10.95
C SER A 22 -3.76 6.96 -9.62
N CYS A 23 -3.36 6.31 -8.53
CA CYS A 23 -3.69 6.68 -7.18
C CYS A 23 -2.90 7.96 -6.93
N LYS A 24 -3.43 9.08 -7.42
CA LYS A 24 -2.97 10.43 -7.15
C LYS A 24 -3.23 10.68 -5.68
N ILE A 25 -2.29 10.25 -4.84
CA ILE A 25 -2.30 10.60 -3.43
C ILE A 25 -1.78 12.03 -3.34
N ASN A 26 -2.54 12.86 -2.64
CA ASN A 26 -2.12 14.22 -2.35
C ASN A 26 -0.87 14.16 -1.44
N PRO A 27 0.25 14.77 -1.83
CA PRO A 27 1.50 14.72 -1.07
C PRO A 27 1.35 15.27 0.35
N ASN A 28 0.41 16.19 0.59
CA ASN A 28 0.16 16.79 1.90
C ASN A 28 -0.64 15.90 2.86
N THR A 29 -0.97 14.67 2.47
CA THR A 29 -1.63 13.70 3.35
C THR A 29 -0.62 12.81 4.04
N GLN A 30 -0.96 12.25 5.21
CA GLN A 30 -0.11 11.27 5.92
C GLN A 30 0.33 10.11 5.00
N GLN A 31 -0.56 9.65 4.13
CA GLN A 31 -0.27 8.62 3.14
C GLN A 31 0.72 9.09 2.06
N GLY A 32 0.58 10.34 1.59
CA GLY A 32 1.47 10.93 0.61
C GLY A 32 2.88 11.09 1.14
N MET A 33 3.01 11.64 2.35
CA MET A 33 4.29 11.77 3.04
C MET A 33 4.98 10.42 3.26
N VAL A 34 4.24 9.39 3.72
CA VAL A 34 4.81 8.04 3.88
C VAL A 34 5.29 7.48 2.55
N LEU A 35 4.51 7.63 1.47
CA LEU A 35 4.95 7.19 0.15
C LEU A 35 6.18 7.95 -0.35
N GLU A 36 6.27 9.24 -0.09
CA GLU A 36 7.42 10.05 -0.48
C GLU A 36 8.71 9.58 0.22
N VAL A 37 8.65 9.29 1.53
CA VAL A 37 9.78 8.69 2.26
C VAL A 37 10.13 7.33 1.67
N LEU A 38 9.14 6.46 1.45
CA LEU A 38 9.37 5.10 0.92
C LEU A 38 9.88 5.08 -0.53
N ARG A 39 9.70 6.17 -1.30
CA ARG A 39 10.33 6.36 -2.62
C ARG A 39 11.80 6.69 -2.53
N GLN A 40 12.19 7.45 -1.50
CA GLN A 40 13.59 7.85 -1.30
C GLN A 40 14.41 6.70 -0.73
N HIS A 41 13.87 6.00 0.29
CA HIS A 41 14.54 4.86 0.91
C HIS A 41 13.58 3.94 1.66
N PRO A 42 13.93 2.66 1.85
CA PRO A 42 13.21 1.79 2.76
C PRO A 42 13.24 2.34 4.20
N ALA A 43 12.10 2.31 4.90
CA ALA A 43 11.96 2.84 6.26
C ALA A 43 11.07 1.95 7.13
N SER A 44 11.42 1.78 8.39
CA SER A 44 10.62 1.07 9.39
C SER A 44 9.48 1.95 9.93
N ALA A 45 8.50 1.34 10.60
CA ALA A 45 7.42 2.08 11.24
C ALA A 45 7.92 3.14 12.24
N PHE A 46 8.97 2.80 12.99
CA PHE A 46 9.58 3.71 13.95
C PHE A 46 10.27 4.90 13.25
N GLU A 47 11.05 4.62 12.21
CA GLU A 47 11.69 5.68 11.41
C GLU A 47 10.64 6.59 10.77
N LEU A 48 9.55 6.03 10.24
CA LEU A 48 8.45 6.83 9.66
C LEU A 48 7.78 7.74 10.69
N GLN A 49 7.52 7.26 11.92
CA GLN A 49 6.95 8.08 13.00
C GLN A 49 7.92 9.13 13.53
N HIS A 50 9.23 8.88 13.42
CA HIS A 50 10.25 9.84 13.82
C HIS A 50 10.40 10.97 12.79
N LEU A 51 10.28 10.64 11.50
CA LEU A 51 10.44 11.59 10.39
C LEU A 51 9.18 12.40 10.10
N LEU A 52 8.00 11.83 10.35
CA LEU A 52 6.72 12.41 9.94
C LEU A 52 5.77 12.53 11.15
N PRO A 53 4.89 13.55 11.17
CA PRO A 53 3.89 13.72 12.23
C PRO A 53 2.75 12.70 12.07
N LEU A 54 3.04 11.42 12.34
CA LEU A 54 2.13 10.29 12.20
C LEU A 54 1.82 9.70 13.57
N ALA A 55 0.54 9.48 13.85
CA ALA A 55 0.12 8.74 15.04
C ALA A 55 0.51 7.25 14.95
N ASP A 56 0.20 6.60 13.84
CA ASP A 56 0.52 5.18 13.60
C ASP A 56 0.95 4.91 12.15
N ALA A 57 2.26 4.76 11.94
CA ALA A 57 2.80 4.46 10.62
C ALA A 57 2.36 3.08 10.09
N ARG A 58 2.11 2.09 10.96
CA ARG A 58 1.69 0.76 10.52
C ARG A 58 0.28 0.80 9.95
N ALA A 59 -0.62 1.56 10.58
CA ALA A 59 -1.97 1.78 10.08
C ALA A 59 -1.94 2.43 8.69
N VAL A 60 -1.14 3.49 8.52
CA VAL A 60 -1.01 4.20 7.24
C VAL A 60 -0.46 3.27 6.14
N VAL A 61 0.56 2.47 6.43
CA VAL A 61 1.10 1.49 5.46
C VAL A 61 0.07 0.41 5.11
N ARG A 62 -0.71 -0.08 6.08
CA ARG A 62 -1.81 -1.03 5.79
C ARG A 62 -2.84 -0.43 4.86
N ASP A 63 -3.21 0.83 5.05
CA ASP A 63 -4.18 1.51 4.18
C ASP A 63 -3.62 1.76 2.78
N LEU A 64 -2.33 2.09 2.67
CA LEU A 64 -1.65 2.18 1.36
C LEU A 64 -1.67 0.83 0.62
N LYS A 65 -1.37 -0.28 1.29
CA LYS A 65 -1.48 -1.62 0.69
C LYS A 65 -2.91 -1.93 0.24
N LYS A 66 -3.91 -1.60 1.07
CA LYS A 66 -5.34 -1.76 0.69
C LYS A 66 -5.73 -0.93 -0.52
N LYS A 67 -5.16 0.27 -0.67
CA LYS A 67 -5.32 1.14 -1.86
C LYS A 67 -4.60 0.63 -3.11
N GLY A 68 -3.90 -0.52 -3.01
CA GLY A 68 -3.20 -1.13 -4.14
C GLY A 68 -1.77 -0.64 -4.34
N PHE A 69 -1.19 0.08 -3.37
CA PHE A 69 0.23 0.44 -3.47
C PHE A 69 1.12 -0.79 -3.22
N PRO A 70 2.06 -1.07 -4.13
CA PRO A 70 2.97 -2.21 -4.00
C PRO A 70 4.04 -1.92 -2.94
N ILE A 71 3.72 -2.17 -1.67
CA ILE A 71 4.64 -1.99 -0.54
C ILE A 71 5.04 -3.35 0.02
N ASP A 72 6.32 -3.64 -0.01
CA ASP A 72 6.89 -4.85 0.56
C ASP A 72 7.37 -4.63 2.00
N THR A 73 7.77 -5.71 2.66
CA THR A 73 8.43 -5.64 3.96
C THR A 73 9.70 -6.46 3.91
N VAL A 74 10.83 -5.80 4.10
CA VAL A 74 12.16 -6.39 4.09
C VAL A 74 12.76 -6.36 5.48
N GLU A 75 13.52 -7.39 5.81
CA GLU A 75 14.36 -7.38 7.01
C GLU A 75 15.69 -6.69 6.67
N ALA A 76 16.03 -5.67 7.44
CA ALA A 76 17.28 -4.94 7.34
C ALA A 76 18.04 -5.04 8.67
N PRO A 77 19.38 -4.96 8.66
CA PRO A 77 20.14 -4.88 9.90
C PRO A 77 19.69 -3.66 10.72
N ASN A 78 19.62 -3.84 12.05
CA ASN A 78 19.29 -2.76 12.94
C ASN A 78 20.42 -1.71 12.94
N PRO A 79 20.15 -0.42 12.65
CA PRO A 79 21.19 0.60 12.70
C PRO A 79 21.78 0.75 14.11
N ASN A 80 21.00 0.45 15.15
CA ASN A 80 21.51 0.39 16.50
C ASN A 80 22.13 -0.99 16.77
N GLN A 81 23.46 -1.06 16.75
CA GLN A 81 24.23 -2.27 17.02
C GLN A 81 24.03 -2.81 18.45
N ASN A 82 23.59 -1.98 19.39
CA ASN A 82 23.31 -2.35 20.78
C ASN A 82 21.85 -2.76 21.01
N ALA A 83 21.00 -2.71 19.97
CA ALA A 83 19.62 -3.13 20.11
C ALA A 83 19.52 -4.64 20.30
N ARG A 84 18.58 -5.07 21.15
CA ARG A 84 18.29 -6.49 21.41
C ARG A 84 17.97 -7.27 20.12
N CYS A 85 17.32 -6.61 19.15
CA CYS A 85 17.00 -7.19 17.86
C CYS A 85 18.07 -6.82 16.83
N LYS A 86 18.72 -7.83 16.24
CA LYS A 86 19.75 -7.68 15.20
C LYS A 86 19.21 -7.16 13.86
N THR A 87 17.93 -7.41 13.59
CA THR A 87 17.22 -6.97 12.38
C THR A 87 15.98 -6.17 12.73
N ILE A 88 15.56 -5.31 11.80
CA ILE A 88 14.33 -4.53 11.85
C ILE A 88 13.55 -4.70 10.54
N LYS A 89 12.22 -4.62 10.64
CA LYS A 89 11.34 -4.64 9.48
C LYS A 89 11.24 -3.25 8.89
N ARG A 90 11.68 -3.09 7.65
CA ARG A 90 11.53 -1.87 6.85
C ARG A 90 10.54 -2.10 5.73
N TYR A 91 9.69 -1.10 5.50
CA TYR A 91 8.82 -1.06 4.33
C TYR A 91 9.63 -0.54 3.15
N ARG A 92 9.39 -1.09 1.96
CA ARG A 92 9.93 -0.55 0.71
C ARG A 92 8.81 -0.43 -0.31
N LEU A 93 8.84 0.62 -1.11
CA LEU A 93 7.99 0.68 -2.30
C LEU A 93 8.62 -0.21 -3.38
N ILE A 94 7.86 -1.16 -3.91
CA ILE A 94 8.26 -1.92 -5.11
C ILE A 94 7.77 -1.07 -6.28
N GLU A 95 8.67 -0.58 -7.12
CA GLU A 95 8.22 0.11 -8.33
C GLU A 95 7.38 -0.88 -9.17
N ALA A 96 6.13 -0.50 -9.45
CA ALA A 96 5.35 -1.21 -10.44
C ALA A 96 5.97 -0.87 -11.80
N GLN A 97 6.83 -1.76 -12.30
CA GLN A 97 7.25 -1.75 -13.70
C GLN A 97 6.04 -1.77 -14.64
#